data_AF-A0A958T449-F1
#
_entry.id   AF-A0A958T449-F1
#
_cell.length_a   1.000
_cell.length_b   1.000
_cell.length_c   1.000
_cell.angle_alpha   90.00
_cell.angle_beta   90.00
_cell.angle_gamma   90.00
#
_symmetry.space_group_name_H-M   'P 1'
#
loop_
_entity.id
_entity.type
_entity.pdbx_description
1 polymer ?
#
loop_
_entity_poly.entity_id
_entity_poly.type
_entity_poly.pdbx_seq_one_letter_code
_entity_poly.pdbx_strand_id
1 'polypeptide(L)' 'MTELTLTTPALLFSAISLIMLAYTNRFLAYAAVVRNLHDKYLEKKDKRYIKQIENIKKRLYLTRSMQI' A
#
# COMPACT_ATOMS: atom_id res chain seq x y z
N MET A 1 -15.42 35.98 -0.40
CA MET A 1 -15.09 34.65 -0.98
C MET A 1 -13.58 34.56 -1.07
N THR A 2 -12.96 33.56 -0.46
CA THR A 2 -11.52 33.31 -0.64
C THR A 2 -11.31 32.79 -2.07
N GLU A 3 -10.72 33.61 -2.94
CA GLU A 3 -10.28 33.16 -4.26
C GLU A 3 -9.17 32.12 -4.07
N LEU A 4 -9.36 30.92 -4.61
CA LEU A 4 -8.27 29.94 -4.73
C LEU A 4 -7.26 30.51 -5.73
N THR A 5 -6.17 31.08 -5.20
CA THR A 5 -5.03 31.51 -5.99
C THR A 5 -4.42 30.31 -6.74
N LEU A 6 -3.83 30.54 -7.92
CA LEU A 6 -3.26 29.52 -8.81
C LEU A 6 -2.25 28.58 -8.11
N THR A 7 -1.68 29.02 -6.98
CA THR A 7 -0.79 28.25 -6.11
C THR A 7 -1.47 27.11 -5.38
N THR A 8 -2.76 27.23 -5.04
CA THR A 8 -3.49 26.21 -4.27
C THR A 8 -3.70 24.92 -5.08
N PRO A 9 -4.17 24.95 -6.34
CA PRO A 9 -4.19 23.75 -7.19
C PRO A 9 -2.80 23.12 -7.40
N ALA A 10 -1.74 23.92 -7.55
CA ALA A 10 -0.37 23.42 -7.74
C ALA A 10 0.17 22.69 -6.50
N LEU A 11 -0.12 23.20 -5.30
CA LEU A 11 0.19 22.55 -4.02
C LEU A 11 -0.62 21.26 -3.83
N LEU A 12 -1.91 21.28 -4.16
CA LEU A 12 -2.77 20.09 -4.06
C LEU A 12 -2.32 18.97 -5.00
N PHE A 13 -1.97 19.29 -6.26
CA PHE A 13 -1.50 18.29 -7.21
C PHE A 13 -0.18 17.64 -6.76
N SER A 14 0.78 18.44 -6.29
CA SER A 14 2.06 17.91 -5.80
C SER A 14 1.87 17.05 -4.55
N ALA A 15 1.05 17.50 -3.59
CA ALA A 15 0.74 16.73 -2.39
C ALA A 15 0.02 15.40 -2.71
N ILE A 16 -1.01 15.41 -3.57
CA ILE A 16 -1.73 14.19 -3.98
C ILE A 16 -0.79 13.21 -4.69
N SER A 17 0.10 13.70 -5.55
CA SER A 17 1.09 12.86 -6.25
C SER A 17 2.04 12.16 -5.27
N LEU A 18 2.53 12.88 -4.25
CA LEU A 18 3.39 12.31 -3.21
C LEU A 18 2.64 11.26 -2.37
N ILE A 19 1.38 11.52 -2.03
CA ILE A 19 0.52 10.58 -1.30
C ILE A 19 0.28 9.31 -2.12
N MET A 20 -0.04 9.45 -3.42
CA MET A 20 -0.20 8.33 -4.35
C MET A 20 1.08 7.49 -4.48
N LEU A 21 2.23 8.14 -4.59
CA LEU A 21 3.53 7.47 -4.64
C LEU A 21 3.80 6.67 -3.35
N ALA A 22 3.53 7.27 -2.19
CA ALA A 22 3.71 6.61 -0.90
C ALA A 22 2.81 5.37 -0.75
N TYR A 23 1.54 5.45 -1.13
CA TYR A 23 0.62 4.31 -1.08
C TYR A 23 0.98 3.22 -2.08
N THR A 24 1.41 3.59 -3.29
CA THR A 24 1.89 2.64 -4.31
C THR A 24 3.11 1.87 -3.80
N ASN A 25 4.08 2.57 -3.20
CA ASN A 25 5.27 1.96 -2.61
C ASN A 25 4.91 0.99 -1.48
N ARG A 26 3.98 1.39 -0.60
CA ARG A 26 3.51 0.52 0.50
C ARG A 26 2.79 -0.72 -0.02
N PHE A 27 1.97 -0.57 -1.05
CA PHE A 27 1.28 -1.69 -1.71
C PHE A 27 2.28 -2.69 -2.29
N LEU A 28 3.27 -2.21 -3.05
CA LEU A 28 4.30 -3.07 -3.66
C LEU A 28 5.12 -3.83 -2.60
N ALA A 29 5.48 -3.17 -1.50
CA ALA A 29 6.19 -3.79 -0.39
C ALA A 29 5.39 -4.94 0.23
N TYR A 30 4.10 -4.72 0.54
CA TYR A 30 3.24 -5.78 1.07
C TYR A 30 3.04 -6.94 0.08
N ALA A 31 2.85 -6.64 -1.21
CA ALA A 31 2.72 -7.66 -2.24
C ALA A 31 4.00 -8.52 -2.36
N ALA A 32 5.18 -7.93 -2.23
CA ALA A 32 6.45 -8.65 -2.20
C ALA A 32 6.57 -9.57 -0.98
N VAL A 33 6.18 -9.09 0.21
CA VAL A 33 6.18 -9.90 1.45
C VAL A 33 5.24 -11.09 1.32
N VAL A 34 4.02 -10.90 0.78
CA VAL A 34 3.07 -12.01 0.58
C VAL A 34 3.65 -13.08 -0.35
N ARG A 35 4.26 -12.69 -1.47
CA ARG A 35 4.92 -13.64 -2.39
C ARG A 35 6.04 -14.42 -1.71
N ASN A 36 6.94 -13.73 -1.00
CA ASN A 36 8.03 -14.40 -0.28
C ASN A 36 7.56 -15.37 0.80
N LEU A 37 6.50 -15.01 1.55
CA LEU A 37 5.89 -15.90 2.54
C LEU A 37 5.22 -17.11 1.89
N HIS A 38 4.62 -16.92 0.72
CA HIS A 38 4.01 -18.01 -0.04
C HIS A 38 5.08 -19.01 -0.52
N ASP A 39 6.19 -18.53 -1.06
CA ASP A 39 7.31 -19.39 -1.49
C ASP A 39 7.87 -20.19 -0.31
N LYS A 40 8.11 -19.55 0.83
CA LYS A 40 8.52 -20.22 2.08
C LYS A 40 7.50 -21.25 2.58
N TYR A 41 6.21 -20.99 2.39
CA TYR A 41 5.16 -21.96 2.70
C TYR A 41 5.22 -23.16 1.77
N LEU A 42 5.48 -22.97 0.48
CA LEU A 42 5.61 -24.10 -0.46
C LEU A 42 6.76 -25.03 -0.08
N GLU A 43 7.87 -24.48 0.41
CA GLU A 43 9.03 -25.26 0.87
C GLU A 43 8.78 -25.99 2.20
N LYS A 44 8.36 -25.26 3.24
CA LYS A 44 8.32 -25.76 4.62
C LYS A 44 6.95 -26.24 5.08
N LYS A 45 5.88 -25.86 4.37
CA LYS A 45 4.47 -26.11 4.72
C LYS A 45 4.06 -25.65 6.12
N ASP A 46 4.80 -24.70 6.70
CA ASP A 46 4.53 -24.18 8.04
C ASP A 46 3.31 -23.23 8.04
N LYS A 47 2.29 -23.60 8.81
CA LYS A 47 1.04 -22.83 8.97
C LYS A 47 1.26 -21.40 9.47
N ARG A 48 2.40 -21.09 10.12
CA ARG A 48 2.75 -19.72 10.53
C ARG A 48 2.85 -18.77 9.34
N TYR A 49 3.33 -19.24 8.19
CA TYR A 49 3.43 -18.41 6.98
C TYR A 49 2.04 -18.04 6.43
N ILE A 50 1.08 -18.96 6.48
CA ILE A 50 -0.32 -18.68 6.09
C ILE A 50 -0.94 -17.60 6.99
N LYS A 51 -0.78 -17.72 8.32
CA LYS A 51 -1.27 -16.70 9.26
C LYS A 51 -0.65 -15.33 9.00
N GLN A 52 0.64 -15.27 8.64
CA GLN A 52 1.29 -14.01 8.27
C GLN A 52 0.75 -13.45 6.96
N ILE A 53 0.52 -14.29 5.94
CA ILE A 53 -0.09 -13.87 4.67
C ILE A 53 -1.48 -13.27 4.90
N GLU A 54 -2.31 -13.87 5.74
CA GLU A 54 -3.64 -13.33 6.08
C GLU A 54 -3.56 -11.94 6.73
N ASN A 55 -2.61 -11.74 7.66
CA ASN A 55 -2.38 -10.44 8.28
C ASN A 55 -1.91 -9.38 7.26
N ILE A 56 -0.97 -9.73 6.38
CA ILE A 56 -0.49 -8.79 5.36
C ILE A 56 -1.56 -8.50 4.31
N LYS A 57 -2.40 -9.48 3.93
CA LYS A 57 -3.55 -9.25 3.04
C LYS A 57 -4.50 -8.19 3.61
N LYS A 58 -4.83 -8.25 4.91
CA LYS A 58 -5.65 -7.20 5.56
C LYS A 58 -5.01 -5.81 5.41
N ARG A 59 -3.70 -5.69 5.66
CA ARG A 59 -2.95 -4.42 5.51
C ARG A 59 -2.89 -3.93 4.06
N LEU A 60 -2.78 -4.85 3.10
CA LEU A 60 -2.82 -4.56 1.68
C LEU A 60 -4.18 -3.97 1.28
N TYR A 61 -5.29 -4.57 1.72
CA TYR A 61 -6.63 -4.05 1.47
C TYR A 61 -6.81 -2.64 2.06
N LEU A 62 -6.37 -2.42 3.31
CA LEU A 62 -6.44 -1.09 3.93
C LEU A 62 -5.62 -0.04 3.16
N THR A 63 -4.42 -0.40 2.68
CA THR A 63 -3.57 0.51 1.90
C THR A 63 -4.24 0.88 0.57
N ARG A 64 -4.86 -0.10 -0.09
CA ARG A 64 -5.63 0.13 -1.32
C ARG A 64 -6.85 1.02 -1.07
N SER A 65 -7.57 0.80 0.03
CA SER A 65 -8.74 1.60 0.41
C SER A 65 -8.40 3.04 0.83
N MET A 66 -7.17 3.33 1.27
CA MET A 66 -6.74 4.71 1.55
C MET A 66 -6.34 5.49 0.28
N GLN A 67 -6.08 4.79 -0.82
CA GLN A 67 -5.65 5.40 -2.08
C GLN A 67 -6.83 5.82 -2.98
N ILE A 68 -7.98 5.15 -2.84
CA ILE A 68 -9.23 5.40 -3.60
C ILE A 68 -10.11 6.36 -2.80
#